data_AF-W7WRB2-F1
#
_entry.id   AF-W7WRB2-F1
#
_cell.length_a   1.000
_cell.length_b   1.000
_cell.length_c   1.000
_cell.angle_alpha   90.00
_cell.angle_beta   90.00
_cell.angle_gamma   90.00
#
_symmetry.space_group_name_H-M   'P 1'
#
loop_
_entity.id
_entity.type
_entity.pdbx_description
1 polymer ?
#
loop_
_entity_poly.entity_id
_entity_poly.type
_entity_poly.pdbx_seq_one_letter_code
_entity_poly.pdbx_strand_id
1 'polypeptide(L)'
;MAKMVVLLVALLAAYVASLHIAQVVPLVAAAFSLAAAAFFPALALGIFWPRANGIGASSGMLAGLGLCVYYMAVNFEMGRALFGLGPPSVATRWFDIHPVAAAVFAVPFGLAVAVVVSLLTKPPDAERMRWLRNLHTPQPGER
;
A
#
# COMPACT_ATOMS: atom_id res chain seq x y z
N MET A 1 -11.77 -20.06 18.30
CA MET A 1 -11.64 -19.41 16.97
C MET A 1 -10.21 -19.01 16.66
N ALA A 2 -9.58 -18.08 17.40
CA ALA A 2 -8.20 -17.61 17.12
C ALA A 2 -7.13 -18.72 16.98
N LYS A 3 -7.16 -19.75 17.82
CA LYS A 3 -6.22 -20.89 17.77
C LYS A 3 -6.29 -21.70 16.47
N MET A 4 -7.48 -21.88 15.90
CA MET A 4 -7.65 -22.58 14.62
C MET A 4 -7.11 -21.75 13.45
N VAL A 5 -7.31 -20.43 13.50
CA VAL A 5 -6.79 -19.50 12.48
C VAL A 5 -5.26 -19.50 12.49
N VAL A 6 -4.63 -19.43 13.67
CA VAL A 6 -3.17 -19.50 13.80
C VAL A 6 -2.63 -20.82 13.27
N LEU A 7 -3.29 -21.94 13.60
CA LEU A 7 -2.90 -23.27 13.09
C LEU A 7 -2.99 -23.35 11.56
N LEU A 8 -4.08 -22.84 10.99
CA LEU A 8 -4.31 -22.84 9.53
C LEU A 8 -3.29 -21.96 8.81
N VAL A 9 -3.01 -20.76 9.32
CA VAL A 9 -1.98 -19.87 8.77
C VAL A 9 -0.59 -20.50 8.87
N ALA A 10 -0.27 -21.17 9.98
CA ALA A 10 0.99 -21.87 10.15
C ALA A 10 1.17 -23.02 9.15
N LEU A 11 0.11 -23.81 8.91
CA LEU A 11 0.12 -24.88 7.92
C LEU A 11 0.31 -24.34 6.50
N LEU A 12 -0.38 -23.25 6.14
CA LEU A 12 -0.22 -22.60 4.84
C LEU A 12 1.19 -22.03 4.66
N ALA A 13 1.76 -21.41 5.70
CA ALA A 13 3.13 -20.89 5.66
C ALA A 13 4.16 -22.00 5.46
N ALA A 14 4.02 -23.12 6.17
CA ALA A 14 4.87 -24.29 6.00
C ALA A 14 4.75 -24.89 4.60
N TYR A 15 3.54 -24.94 4.04
CA TYR A 15 3.29 -25.38 2.67
C TYR A 15 3.94 -24.45 1.64
N VAL A 16 3.78 -23.14 1.76
CA VAL A 16 4.41 -22.18 0.85
C VAL A 16 5.94 -22.25 0.94
N ALA A 17 6.49 -22.44 2.14
CA ALA A 17 7.93 -22.58 2.36
C ALA A 17 8.49 -23.87 1.73
N SER A 18 7.75 -24.98 1.75
CA SER A 18 8.21 -26.26 1.20
C SER A 18 8.32 -26.24 -0.32
N LEU A 19 7.57 -25.36 -1.00
CA LEU A 19 7.58 -25.27 -2.45
C LEU A 19 8.91 -24.73 -3.02
N HIS A 20 9.83 -24.21 -2.19
CA HIS A 20 11.11 -23.60 -2.64
C HIS A 20 10.93 -22.56 -3.77
N ILE A 21 9.73 -21.99 -3.93
CA ILE A 21 9.31 -21.19 -5.09
C ILE A 21 10.08 -19.86 -5.21
N ALA A 22 10.63 -19.34 -4.11
CA ALA A 22 11.37 -18.08 -4.11
C ALA A 22 12.30 -17.97 -2.89
N GLN A 23 13.43 -17.27 -3.05
CA GLN A 23 14.25 -16.86 -1.90
C GLN A 23 13.40 -16.02 -0.93
N VAL A 24 13.55 -16.26 0.39
CA VAL A 24 12.75 -15.61 1.44
C VAL A 24 12.82 -14.08 1.36
N VAL A 25 13.98 -13.53 0.98
CA VAL A 25 14.25 -12.09 0.92
C VAL A 25 13.37 -11.38 -0.13
N PRO A 26 13.35 -11.77 -1.42
CA PRO A 26 12.42 -11.22 -2.41
C PRO A 26 10.94 -11.36 -2.04
N LEU A 27 10.54 -12.49 -1.44
CA LEU A 27 9.13 -12.74 -1.11
C LEU A 27 8.63 -11.76 -0.05
N VAL A 28 9.39 -11.60 1.03
CA VAL A 28 9.05 -10.69 2.13
C VAL A 28 9.13 -9.23 1.67
N ALA A 29 10.16 -8.88 0.91
CA ALA A 29 10.32 -7.52 0.39
C ALA A 29 9.20 -7.14 -0.60
N ALA A 30 8.70 -8.08 -1.40
CA ALA A 30 7.55 -7.86 -2.27
C ALA A 30 6.26 -7.61 -1.48
N ALA A 31 6.03 -8.37 -0.41
CA ALA A 31 4.89 -8.17 0.49
C ALA A 31 4.95 -6.79 1.18
N PHE A 32 6.13 -6.39 1.67
CA PHE A 32 6.32 -5.05 2.25
C PHE A 32 6.17 -3.94 1.22
N SER A 33 6.62 -4.14 -0.02
CA SER A 33 6.42 -3.18 -1.11
C SER A 33 4.94 -2.97 -1.41
N LEU A 34 4.15 -4.05 -1.53
CA LEU A 34 2.71 -3.97 -1.71
C LEU A 34 2.02 -3.26 -0.54
N ALA A 35 2.39 -3.62 0.70
CA ALA A 35 1.85 -2.99 1.89
C ALA A 35 2.19 -1.50 1.97
N ALA A 36 3.43 -1.12 1.66
CA ALA A 36 3.85 0.29 1.59
C ALA A 36 3.04 1.05 0.53
N ALA A 37 2.93 0.53 -0.68
CA ALA A 37 2.16 1.17 -1.75
C ALA A 37 0.67 1.36 -1.38
N ALA A 38 0.08 0.41 -0.65
CA ALA A 38 -1.32 0.47 -0.23
C ALA A 38 -1.55 1.40 0.97
N PHE A 39 -0.77 1.28 2.05
CA PHE A 39 -1.08 1.95 3.32
C PHE A 39 -0.37 3.30 3.50
N PHE A 40 0.81 3.46 2.91
CA PHE A 40 1.63 4.65 3.14
C PHE A 40 0.95 5.95 2.66
N PRO A 41 0.26 6.00 1.50
CA PRO A 41 -0.47 7.20 1.09
C PRO A 41 -1.56 7.62 2.09
N ALA A 42 -2.29 6.66 2.64
CA ALA A 42 -3.34 6.91 3.62
C ALA A 42 -2.78 7.37 4.98
N LEU A 43 -1.69 6.73 5.45
CA LEU A 43 -1.01 7.10 6.69
C LEU A 43 -0.39 8.50 6.60
N ALA A 44 0.29 8.81 5.50
CA ALA A 44 0.90 10.12 5.29
C ALA A 44 -0.15 11.23 5.25
N LEU A 45 -1.28 11.03 4.56
CA LEU A 45 -2.40 11.98 4.60
C LEU A 45 -2.99 12.14 6.00
N GLY A 46 -3.15 11.05 6.74
CA GLY A 46 -3.71 11.09 8.09
C GLY A 46 -2.86 11.89 9.08
N ILE A 47 -1.53 11.88 8.93
CA ILE A 47 -0.59 12.59 9.82
C ILE A 47 -0.38 14.03 9.37
N PHE A 48 -0.11 14.25 8.08
CA PHE A 48 0.37 15.54 7.59
C PHE A 48 -0.73 16.43 7.00
N TRP A 49 -1.91 15.91 6.72
CA TRP A 49 -2.96 16.66 6.01
C TRP A 49 -4.25 16.78 6.82
N PRO A 50 -4.51 17.91 7.49
CA PRO A 50 -5.71 18.09 8.32
C PRO A 50 -7.03 18.09 7.52
N ARG A 51 -6.96 18.24 6.19
CA ARG A 51 -8.11 18.14 5.26
C ARG A 51 -8.20 16.76 4.60
N ALA A 52 -7.61 15.72 5.19
CA ALA A 52 -7.60 14.38 4.60
C ALA A 52 -9.02 13.81 4.55
N ASN A 53 -9.50 13.55 3.33
CA ASN A 53 -10.81 12.96 3.07
C ASN A 53 -10.69 11.44 2.97
N GLY A 54 -11.69 10.70 3.47
CA GLY A 54 -11.72 9.23 3.33
C GLY A 54 -11.69 8.75 1.88
N ILE A 55 -12.31 9.51 0.97
CA ILE A 55 -12.32 9.24 -0.48
C ILE A 55 -10.95 9.53 -1.11
N GLY A 56 -10.25 10.56 -0.65
CA GLY A 56 -8.88 10.86 -1.08
C GLY A 56 -7.90 9.78 -0.62
N ALA A 57 -8.04 9.32 0.62
CA ALA A 57 -7.24 8.22 1.14
C ALA A 57 -7.48 6.92 0.34
N SER A 58 -8.73 6.47 0.18
CA SER A 58 -9.02 5.20 -0.50
C SER A 58 -8.62 5.20 -1.97
N SER A 59 -8.81 6.31 -2.70
CA SER A 59 -8.34 6.45 -4.08
C SER A 59 -6.82 6.42 -4.17
N GLY A 60 -6.12 7.04 -3.22
CA GLY A 60 -4.66 6.93 -3.08
C GLY A 60 -4.18 5.51 -2.82
N MET A 61 -4.84 4.78 -1.92
CA MET A 61 -4.55 3.37 -1.62
C MET A 61 -4.72 2.49 -2.87
N LEU A 62 -5.82 2.68 -3.62
CA LEU A 62 -6.11 1.93 -4.84
C LEU A 62 -5.14 2.28 -5.98
N ALA A 63 -4.77 3.55 -6.13
CA ALA A 63 -3.82 3.98 -7.16
C ALA A 63 -2.40 3.49 -6.86
N GLY A 64 -1.95 3.59 -5.59
CA GLY A 64 -0.67 3.07 -5.14
C GLY A 64 -0.60 1.54 -5.27
N LEU A 65 -1.61 0.83 -4.75
CA LEU A 65 -1.72 -0.63 -4.90
C LEU A 65 -1.77 -1.02 -6.38
N GLY A 66 -2.59 -0.35 -7.18
CA GLY A 66 -2.75 -0.61 -8.61
C GLY A 66 -1.44 -0.47 -9.37
N LEU A 67 -0.68 0.60 -9.11
CA LEU A 67 0.63 0.81 -9.75
C LEU A 67 1.66 -0.24 -9.29
N CYS A 68 1.67 -0.60 -8.01
CA CYS A 68 2.56 -1.63 -7.48
C CYS A 68 2.26 -3.02 -8.06
N VAL A 69 0.97 -3.40 -8.10
CA VAL A 69 0.51 -4.67 -8.68
C VAL A 69 0.77 -4.69 -10.18
N TYR A 70 0.49 -3.60 -10.90
CA TYR A 70 0.79 -3.49 -12.33
C TYR A 70 2.29 -3.69 -12.60
N TYR A 71 3.16 -3.01 -11.83
CA TYR A 71 4.60 -3.12 -12.00
C TYR A 71 5.11 -4.54 -11.68
N MET A 72 4.59 -5.19 -10.64
CA MET A 72 4.91 -6.59 -10.33
C MET A 72 4.36 -7.54 -11.41
N ALA A 73 3.15 -7.34 -11.91
CA ALA A 73 2.57 -8.20 -12.95
C ALA A 73 3.38 -8.18 -14.26
N VAL A 74 3.90 -7.01 -14.64
CA VAL A 74 4.67 -6.83 -15.87
C VAL A 74 6.13 -7.29 -15.74
N ASN A 75 6.70 -7.30 -14.52
CA ASN A 75 8.13 -7.57 -14.30
C ASN A 75 8.44 -8.88 -13.54
N PHE A 76 7.47 -9.49 -12.89
CA PHE A 76 7.63 -10.76 -12.17
C PHE A 76 7.37 -11.94 -13.12
N GLU A 77 8.22 -12.97 -13.12
CA GLU A 77 8.14 -14.10 -14.06
C GLU A 77 6.77 -14.78 -14.06
N MET A 78 6.20 -15.01 -12.88
CA MET A 78 4.87 -15.60 -12.73
C MET A 78 3.75 -14.69 -13.24
N GLY A 79 3.90 -13.37 -13.11
CA GLY A 79 2.94 -12.39 -13.64
C GLY A 79 2.98 -12.34 -15.18
N ARG A 80 4.18 -12.26 -15.76
CA ARG A 80 4.37 -12.26 -17.21
C ARG A 80 3.91 -13.55 -17.88
N ALA A 81 4.15 -14.70 -17.23
CA ALA A 81 3.66 -16.00 -17.68
C ALA A 81 2.13 -16.07 -17.70
N LEU A 82 1.45 -15.46 -16.71
CA LEU A 82 -0.02 -15.35 -16.69
C LEU A 82 -0.56 -14.39 -17.77
N PHE A 83 0.16 -13.32 -18.08
CA PHE A 83 -0.24 -12.31 -19.07
C PHE A 83 0.25 -12.60 -20.50
N GLY A 84 0.94 -13.72 -20.74
CA GLY A 84 1.44 -14.10 -22.07
C GLY A 84 2.54 -13.18 -22.62
N LEU A 85 3.16 -12.38 -21.77
CA LEU A 85 4.25 -11.46 -22.13
C LEU A 85 5.55 -12.29 -22.10
N GLY A 86 6.27 -12.35 -23.22
CA GLY A 86 7.47 -13.19 -23.41
C GLY A 86 8.61 -12.98 -22.37
N PRO A 87 9.81 -13.55 -22.59
CA PRO A 87 10.88 -13.54 -21.58
C PRO A 87 11.19 -12.12 -21.06
N PRO A 88 11.52 -11.96 -19.77
CA PRO A 88 11.69 -10.66 -19.14
C PRO A 88 12.80 -9.87 -19.84
N SER A 89 12.43 -8.86 -20.60
CA SER A 89 13.38 -7.97 -21.25
C SER A 89 13.80 -6.87 -20.28
N VAL A 90 15.11 -6.60 -20.23
CA VAL A 90 15.74 -5.51 -19.47
C VAL A 90 15.08 -4.15 -19.76
N ALA A 91 14.45 -4.02 -20.93
CA ALA A 91 13.72 -2.83 -21.38
C ALA A 91 12.42 -2.53 -20.58
N THR A 92 11.88 -3.49 -19.80
CA THR A 92 10.62 -3.29 -19.05
C THR A 92 10.84 -2.76 -17.63
N ARG A 93 12.08 -2.81 -17.11
CA ARG A 93 12.43 -2.28 -15.79
C ARG A 93 12.67 -0.79 -15.89
N TRP A 94 11.77 0.03 -15.36
CA TRP A 94 12.04 1.45 -15.20
C TRP A 94 13.21 1.62 -14.22
N PHE A 95 14.33 2.16 -14.73
CA PHE A 95 15.58 2.44 -13.99
C PHE A 95 16.36 1.22 -13.47
N ASP A 96 16.20 0.04 -14.08
CA ASP A 96 16.87 -1.21 -13.61
C ASP A 96 16.51 -1.61 -12.17
N ILE A 97 15.40 -1.07 -11.64
CA ILE A 97 14.95 -1.35 -10.28
C ILE A 97 14.27 -2.71 -10.24
N HIS A 98 14.70 -3.54 -9.29
CA HIS A 98 14.10 -4.85 -9.04
C HIS A 98 12.58 -4.72 -8.83
N PRO A 99 11.75 -5.60 -9.42
CA PRO A 99 10.28 -5.58 -9.25
C PRO A 99 9.81 -5.59 -7.79
N VAL A 100 10.65 -6.11 -6.90
CA VAL A 100 10.47 -6.15 -5.45
C VAL A 100 10.43 -4.75 -4.83
N ALA A 101 11.02 -3.74 -5.48
CA ALA A 101 11.09 -2.35 -5.03
C ALA A 101 10.08 -1.44 -5.74
N ALA A 102 9.00 -1.99 -6.30
CA ALA A 102 7.93 -1.25 -6.97
C ALA A 102 7.31 -0.11 -6.12
N ALA A 103 7.33 -0.25 -4.80
CA ALA A 103 6.86 0.75 -3.85
C ALA A 103 7.52 2.12 -4.03
N VAL A 104 8.78 2.17 -4.48
CA VAL A 104 9.51 3.43 -4.68
C VAL A 104 8.77 4.38 -5.64
N PHE A 105 8.08 3.82 -6.64
CA PHE A 105 7.25 4.61 -7.57
C PHE A 105 5.79 4.67 -7.12
N ALA A 106 5.28 3.58 -6.56
CA ALA A 106 3.88 3.47 -6.19
C ALA A 106 3.48 4.35 -5.00
N VAL A 107 4.36 4.52 -4.01
CA VAL A 107 4.11 5.37 -2.83
C VAL A 107 3.98 6.86 -3.20
N PRO A 108 4.94 7.49 -3.91
CA PRO A 108 4.80 8.89 -4.30
C PRO A 108 3.66 9.11 -5.29
N PHE A 109 3.41 8.17 -6.21
CA PHE A 109 2.26 8.25 -7.10
C PHE A 109 0.93 8.15 -6.35
N GLY A 110 0.80 7.16 -5.46
CA GLY A 110 -0.38 6.99 -4.61
C GLY A 110 -0.63 8.22 -3.74
N LEU A 111 0.42 8.81 -3.17
CA LEU A 111 0.33 10.06 -2.41
C LEU A 111 -0.14 11.23 -3.28
N ALA A 112 0.42 11.39 -4.49
CA ALA A 112 0.01 12.43 -5.42
C ALA A 112 -1.46 12.31 -5.81
N VAL A 113 -1.92 11.09 -6.16
CA VAL A 113 -3.33 10.83 -6.44
C VAL A 113 -4.20 11.12 -5.22
N ALA A 114 -3.78 10.68 -4.03
CA ALA A 114 -4.52 10.90 -2.80
C ALA A 114 -4.69 12.39 -2.49
N VAL A 115 -3.64 13.19 -2.69
CA VAL A 115 -3.67 14.66 -2.54
C VAL A 115 -4.60 15.29 -3.57
N VAL A 116 -4.47 14.95 -4.85
CA VAL A 116 -5.31 15.48 -5.93
C VAL A 116 -6.78 15.16 -5.70
N VAL A 117 -7.13 13.91 -5.40
CA VAL A 117 -8.51 13.50 -5.13
C VAL A 117 -9.02 14.13 -3.84
N SER A 118 -8.18 14.26 -2.80
CA SER A 118 -8.57 14.94 -1.57
C SER A 118 -8.85 16.44 -1.79
N LEU A 119 -8.18 17.09 -2.74
CA LEU A 119 -8.45 18.48 -3.13
C LEU A 119 -9.72 18.63 -3.97
N LEU A 120 -9.97 17.67 -4.86
CA LEU A 120 -11.16 17.64 -5.73
C LEU A 120 -12.44 17.22 -4.99
N THR A 121 -12.31 16.53 -3.86
CA THR A 121 -13.45 16.03 -3.06
C THR A 121 -13.84 17.02 -1.96
N LYS A 122 -15.12 17.00 -1.56
CA LYS A 122 -15.64 17.83 -0.45
C LYS A 122 -14.75 17.70 0.80
N PRO A 123 -14.40 18.81 1.46
CA PRO A 123 -13.63 18.79 2.70
C PRO A 123 -14.30 17.92 3.77
N PRO A 124 -13.55 17.38 4.75
CA PRO A 124 -14.13 16.61 5.85
C PRO A 124 -15.08 17.51 6.65
N ASP A 125 -16.15 16.92 7.18
CA ASP A 125 -17.15 17.66 7.96
C ASP A 125 -16.51 18.51 9.07
N ALA A 126 -17.03 19.74 9.21
CA ALA A 126 -16.56 20.69 10.22
C ALA A 126 -16.68 20.14 11.65
N GLU A 127 -17.62 19.23 11.90
CA GLU A 127 -17.79 18.53 13.18
C GLU A 127 -16.62 17.59 13.49
N ARG A 128 -16.14 16.83 12.50
CA ARG A 128 -14.99 15.93 12.64
C ARG A 128 -13.69 16.69 12.91
N MET A 129 -13.55 17.86 12.27
CA MET A 129 -12.45 18.80 12.50
C MET A 129 -12.54 19.53 13.85
N ARG A 130 -13.73 19.67 14.45
CA ARG A 130 -13.89 20.18 15.82
C ARG A 130 -13.51 19.10 16.83
N TRP A 131 -13.94 17.86 16.61
CA TRP A 131 -13.57 16.73 17.47
C TRP A 131 -12.06 16.49 17.51
N LEU A 132 -11.37 16.49 16.36
CA LEU A 132 -9.91 16.40 16.31
C LEU A 132 -9.20 17.55 17.03
N ARG A 133 -9.74 18.77 16.95
CA ARG A 133 -9.20 19.93 17.68
C ARG A 133 -9.33 19.76 19.19
N ASN A 134 -10.46 19.24 19.65
CA ASN A 134 -10.71 18.98 21.06
C ASN A 134 -9.80 17.89 21.65
N LEU A 135 -9.27 16.97 20.84
CA LEU A 135 -8.27 16.00 21.29
C LEU A 135 -6.89 16.63 21.53
N HIS A 136 -6.58 17.74 20.86
CA HIS A 136 -5.27 18.40 20.93
C HIS A 136 -5.26 19.57 21.93
N THR A 137 -6.42 19.98 22.43
CA THR A 137 -6.53 21.00 23.47
C THR A 137 -7.00 20.37 24.79
N PRO A 138 -6.26 20.50 25.90
CA PRO A 138 -6.75 20.08 27.20
C PRO A 138 -8.05 20.85 27.51
N GLN A 139 -9.07 20.15 27.99
CA GLN A 139 -10.31 20.80 28.40
C GLN A 139 -10.01 21.73 29.58
N PRO A 140 -10.38 23.02 29.52
CA PRO A 140 -10.19 23.93 30.64
C PRO A 140 -11.24 23.58 31.71
N GLY A 141 -10.91 22.66 32.62
CA GLY A 141 -11.87 22.20 33.63
C GLY A 141 -11.35 21.29 34.74
N GLU A 142 -10.20 20.62 34.61
CA GLU A 142 -9.66 19.78 35.71
C GLU A 142 -8.51 20.50 36.42
N ARG A 143 -8.87 21.36 37.38
CA ARG A 143 -8.02 21.79 38.49
C ARG A 143 -8.73 21.52 39.80
#